data_AF-A0A831QEJ1-F1
#
_entry.id   AF-A0A831QEJ1-F1
#
_cell.length_a   1.000
_cell.length_b   1.000
_cell.length_c   1.000
_cell.angle_alpha   90.00
_cell.angle_beta   90.00
_cell.angle_gamma   90.00
#
_symmetry.space_group_name_H-M   'P 1'
#
loop_
_entity.id
_entity.type
_entity.pdbx_description
1 polymer ?
#
loop_
_entity_poly.entity_id
_entity_poly.type
_entity_poly.pdbx_seq_one_letter_code
_entity_poly.pdbx_strand_id
1 'polypeptide(L)'
;MEKGLDLFERLIIHAMTRLVEKNEEDLKTLGVAIEVPKQPFPRFACDEAKKKYGRGYEIKLGQDIKEPFFWITGLLRENYDLVYPYLRPEGKVSLSEVGSDMIYNYDMCAKSIVRDTGKQTPALEVLSGAVREWLYEAIVERLLDNGIIPARPVIYEGNIKNIDELGGYGPFLMITAKKDEQGRPTFPETFGGGIGVERTLYALSRGPVLNKIDDITCFGKNPDSHQLYMF
;
A
#
# COMPACT_ATOMS: atom_id res chain seq x y z
N MET A 1 8.48 9.92 0.50
CA MET A 1 8.20 8.70 -0.30
C MET A 1 9.47 7.92 -0.63
N GLU A 2 10.49 8.52 -1.25
CA GLU A 2 11.72 7.82 -1.67
C GLU A 2 12.37 6.93 -0.60
N LYS A 3 12.52 7.42 0.63
CA LYS A 3 13.05 6.63 1.76
C LYS A 3 12.23 5.35 2.03
N GLY A 4 10.91 5.42 1.85
CA GLY A 4 10.02 4.28 2.01
C GLY A 4 10.15 3.29 0.87
N LEU A 5 10.16 3.76 -0.36
CA LEU A 5 10.36 2.89 -1.53
C LEU A 5 11.71 2.17 -1.44
N ASP A 6 12.79 2.88 -1.10
CA ASP A 6 14.11 2.28 -0.90
C ASP A 6 14.12 1.21 0.20
N LEU A 7 13.49 1.48 1.35
CA LEU A 7 13.37 0.51 2.44
C LEU A 7 12.68 -0.78 1.97
N PHE A 8 11.53 -0.65 1.29
CA PHE A 8 10.76 -1.79 0.84
C PHE A 8 11.44 -2.55 -0.30
N GLU A 9 12.09 -1.86 -1.23
CA GLU A 9 12.87 -2.50 -2.27
C GLU A 9 14.02 -3.33 -1.68
N ARG A 10 14.79 -2.77 -0.73
CA ARG A 10 15.85 -3.52 -0.04
C ARG A 10 15.32 -4.70 0.76
N LEU A 11 14.17 -4.55 1.41
CA LEU A 11 13.48 -5.65 2.10
C LEU A 11 13.13 -6.79 1.12
N ILE A 12 12.52 -6.45 -0.02
CA ILE A 12 12.13 -7.43 -1.05
C ILE A 12 13.35 -8.10 -1.66
N ILE A 13 14.38 -7.34 -2.02
CA ILE A 13 15.63 -7.90 -2.56
C ILE A 13 16.23 -8.89 -1.58
N HIS A 14 16.33 -8.51 -0.30
CA HIS A 14 16.83 -9.41 0.73
C HIS A 14 15.97 -10.68 0.82
N ALA A 15 14.65 -10.55 0.92
CA ALA A 15 13.74 -11.69 1.00
C ALA A 15 13.85 -12.62 -0.22
N MET A 16 13.88 -12.08 -1.44
CA MET A 16 13.98 -12.86 -2.67
C MET A 16 15.31 -13.59 -2.77
N THR A 17 16.43 -12.93 -2.41
CA THR A 17 17.74 -13.58 -2.34
C THR A 17 17.71 -14.78 -1.40
N ARG A 18 17.15 -14.61 -0.19
CA ARG A 18 17.07 -15.71 0.78
C ARG A 18 16.12 -16.83 0.33
N LEU A 19 15.04 -16.52 -0.38
CA LEU A 19 14.14 -17.51 -0.93
C LEU A 19 14.82 -18.36 -2.01
N VAL A 20 15.51 -17.74 -2.96
CA VAL A 20 16.23 -18.43 -4.04
C VAL A 20 17.37 -19.29 -3.45
N GLU A 21 18.18 -18.74 -2.56
CA GLU A 21 19.31 -19.47 -1.96
C GLU A 21 18.91 -20.72 -1.18
N LYS A 22 17.75 -20.68 -0.51
CA LYS A 22 17.34 -21.75 0.42
C LYS A 22 16.35 -22.75 -0.15
N ASN A 23 15.59 -22.38 -1.18
CA ASN A 23 14.42 -23.14 -1.62
C ASN A 23 14.45 -23.44 -3.12
N GLU A 24 15.63 -23.49 -3.75
CA GLU A 24 15.75 -23.73 -5.20
C GLU A 24 15.07 -25.04 -5.64
N GLU A 25 15.18 -26.11 -4.84
CA GLU A 25 14.51 -27.38 -5.13
C GLU A 25 12.98 -27.25 -5.02
N ASP A 26 12.46 -26.56 -4.00
CA ASP A 26 11.03 -26.32 -3.86
C ASP A 26 10.49 -25.47 -5.03
N LEU A 27 11.22 -24.44 -5.46
CA LEU A 27 10.86 -23.62 -6.61
C LEU A 27 10.80 -24.46 -7.91
N LYS A 28 11.73 -25.41 -8.09
CA LYS A 28 11.67 -26.38 -9.19
C LYS A 28 10.45 -27.30 -9.08
N THR A 29 10.17 -27.83 -7.89
CA THR A 29 8.99 -28.67 -7.65
C THR A 29 7.69 -27.93 -7.97
N LEU A 30 7.61 -26.63 -7.65
CA LEU A 30 6.47 -25.78 -7.96
C LEU A 30 6.41 -25.34 -9.44
N GLY A 31 7.46 -25.59 -10.23
CA GLY A 31 7.54 -25.19 -11.63
C GLY A 31 7.70 -23.67 -11.84
N VAL A 32 8.25 -22.96 -10.85
CA VAL A 32 8.43 -21.50 -10.88
C VAL A 32 9.89 -21.10 -10.73
N ALA A 33 10.18 -19.89 -11.18
CA ALA A 33 11.47 -19.23 -10.99
C ALA A 33 11.24 -17.87 -10.32
N ILE A 34 12.16 -17.51 -9.43
CA ILE A 34 12.21 -16.18 -8.81
C ILE A 34 13.50 -15.52 -9.31
N GLU A 35 13.35 -14.37 -9.93
CA GLU A 35 14.48 -13.48 -10.23
C GLU A 35 14.62 -12.46 -9.11
N VAL A 36 15.82 -12.32 -8.55
CA VAL A 36 16.10 -11.27 -7.56
C VAL A 36 16.06 -9.93 -8.28
N PRO A 37 15.14 -9.01 -7.93
CA PRO A 37 15.02 -7.73 -8.62
C PRO A 37 16.20 -6.82 -8.28
N LYS A 38 16.41 -5.77 -9.09
CA LYS A 38 17.44 -4.75 -8.86
C LYS A 38 16.80 -3.40 -8.61
N GLN A 39 17.39 -2.60 -7.73
CA GLN A 39 16.94 -1.22 -7.53
C GLN A 39 17.40 -0.31 -8.69
N PRO A 40 16.63 0.75 -8.97
CA PRO A 40 15.28 1.01 -8.50
C PRO A 40 14.26 0.10 -9.23
N PHE A 41 13.15 -0.27 -8.57
CA PHE A 41 12.08 -0.98 -9.27
C PHE A 41 11.35 -0.02 -10.23
N PRO A 42 10.81 -0.49 -11.37
CA PRO A 42 10.01 0.34 -12.27
C PRO A 42 8.85 0.99 -11.53
N ARG A 43 8.50 2.23 -11.90
CA ARG A 43 7.45 3.02 -11.25
C ARG A 43 6.49 3.59 -12.28
N PHE A 44 5.20 3.53 -11.98
CA PHE A 44 4.15 4.01 -12.87
C PHE A 44 3.18 4.93 -12.11
N ALA A 45 2.90 6.11 -12.66
CA ALA A 45 1.89 6.99 -12.12
C ALA A 45 0.48 6.40 -12.33
N CYS A 46 -0.36 6.48 -11.31
CA CYS A 46 -1.68 5.84 -11.30
C CYS A 46 -2.61 6.44 -12.36
N ASP A 47 -2.61 7.76 -12.53
CA ASP A 47 -3.43 8.47 -13.53
C ASP A 47 -3.02 8.11 -14.96
N GLU A 48 -1.72 8.08 -15.27
CA GLU A 48 -1.18 7.67 -16.56
C GLU A 48 -1.54 6.22 -16.87
N ALA A 49 -1.38 5.33 -15.89
CA ALA A 49 -1.74 3.92 -16.02
C ALA A 49 -3.25 3.74 -16.28
N LYS A 50 -4.11 4.43 -15.50
CA LYS A 50 -5.56 4.41 -15.69
C LYS A 50 -5.98 5.00 -17.03
N LYS A 51 -5.34 6.08 -17.47
CA LYS A 51 -5.60 6.71 -18.77
C LYS A 51 -5.22 5.77 -19.92
N LYS A 52 -4.12 5.04 -19.80
CA LYS A 52 -3.62 4.14 -20.85
C LYS A 52 -4.40 2.83 -20.92
N TYR A 53 -4.73 2.22 -19.78
CA TYR A 53 -5.26 0.84 -19.75
C TYR A 53 -6.66 0.71 -19.14
N GLY A 54 -7.20 1.74 -18.48
CA GLY A 54 -8.48 1.67 -17.80
C GLY A 54 -8.46 0.75 -16.58
N ARG A 55 -9.52 -0.05 -16.39
CA ARG A 55 -9.66 -0.98 -15.26
C ARG A 55 -8.70 -2.16 -15.42
N GLY A 56 -8.06 -2.57 -14.32
CA GLY A 56 -7.07 -3.66 -14.32
C GLY A 56 -5.72 -3.25 -14.92
N TYR A 57 -5.38 -1.96 -14.79
CA TYR A 57 -4.13 -1.39 -15.28
C TYR A 57 -2.90 -2.07 -14.67
N GLU A 58 -2.99 -2.61 -13.46
CA GLU A 58 -1.91 -3.33 -12.78
C GLU A 58 -1.48 -4.57 -13.57
N ILE A 59 -2.45 -5.34 -14.05
CA ILE A 59 -2.18 -6.53 -14.88
C ILE A 59 -1.54 -6.12 -16.20
N LYS A 60 -2.02 -5.04 -16.82
CA LYS A 60 -1.53 -4.55 -18.11
C LYS A 60 -0.12 -3.98 -18.01
N LEU A 61 0.17 -3.18 -16.98
CA LEU A 61 1.52 -2.73 -16.66
C LEU A 61 2.46 -3.91 -16.47
N GLY A 62 2.02 -4.91 -15.71
CA GLY A 62 2.79 -6.13 -15.49
C GLY A 62 3.08 -6.92 -16.78
N GLN A 63 2.21 -6.87 -17.79
CA GLN A 63 2.44 -7.52 -19.08
C GLN A 63 3.47 -6.78 -19.95
N ASP A 64 3.60 -5.47 -19.78
CA ASP A 64 4.47 -4.61 -20.59
C ASP A 64 5.91 -4.56 -20.10
N ILE A 65 6.20 -5.13 -18.92
CA ILE A 65 7.54 -5.15 -18.31
C ILE A 65 8.00 -6.56 -18.01
N LYS A 66 9.31 -6.76 -17.95
CA LYS A 66 9.91 -8.06 -17.60
C LYS A 66 10.20 -8.20 -16.11
N GLU A 67 10.25 -7.09 -15.39
CA GLU A 67 10.61 -7.07 -13.99
C GLU A 67 9.52 -7.77 -13.16
N PRO A 68 9.90 -8.62 -12.18
CA PRO A 68 8.92 -9.34 -11.35
C PRO A 68 8.22 -8.43 -10.36
N PHE A 69 8.82 -7.30 -9.98
CA PHE A 69 8.26 -6.30 -9.08
C PHE A 69 8.24 -4.92 -9.72
N PHE A 70 7.21 -4.15 -9.42
CA PHE A 70 7.08 -2.75 -9.84
C PHE A 70 6.17 -1.97 -8.91
N TRP A 71 6.34 -0.66 -8.90
CA TRP A 71 5.52 0.29 -8.15
C TRP A 71 4.44 0.91 -9.02
N ILE A 72 3.31 1.17 -8.39
CA ILE A 72 2.29 2.11 -8.84
C ILE A 72 2.27 3.22 -7.79
N THR A 73 2.35 4.48 -8.22
CA THR A 73 2.42 5.64 -7.33
C THR A 73 1.29 6.62 -7.61
N GLY A 74 0.93 7.40 -6.60
CA GLY A 74 -0.08 8.44 -6.75
C GLY A 74 -1.53 7.94 -6.65
N LEU A 75 -1.77 6.91 -5.82
CA LEU A 75 -3.09 6.32 -5.66
C LEU A 75 -3.93 7.10 -4.63
N LEU A 76 -4.93 7.87 -5.07
CA LEU A 76 -5.83 8.58 -4.15
C LEU A 76 -6.63 7.57 -3.32
N ARG A 77 -6.65 7.75 -1.99
CA ARG A 77 -7.41 6.94 -1.02
C ARG A 77 -8.24 7.81 -0.11
N GLU A 78 -9.18 7.20 0.61
CA GLU A 78 -10.15 7.90 1.47
C GLU A 78 -9.55 8.34 2.82
N ASN A 79 -8.38 7.83 3.21
CA ASN A 79 -7.75 8.16 4.49
C ASN A 79 -6.94 9.48 4.44
N TYR A 80 -6.37 9.84 5.60
CA TYR A 80 -5.46 10.98 5.82
C TYR A 80 -4.04 10.75 5.28
N ASP A 81 -3.90 9.98 4.20
CA ASP A 81 -2.60 9.87 3.54
C ASP A 81 -2.21 11.20 2.89
N LEU A 82 -0.90 11.45 2.77
CA LEU A 82 -0.38 12.72 2.30
C LEU A 82 -0.80 12.97 0.85
N VAL A 83 -1.54 14.07 0.68
CA VAL A 83 -1.76 14.75 -0.60
C VAL A 83 -1.15 16.14 -0.44
N TYR A 84 -0.18 16.51 -1.27
CA TYR A 84 0.53 17.77 -1.09
C TYR A 84 0.61 18.62 -2.37
N PRO A 85 0.19 19.90 -2.31
CA PRO A 85 -0.60 20.52 -1.25
C PRO A 85 -2.05 20.01 -1.23
N TYR A 86 -2.58 19.71 -0.03
CA TYR A 86 -4.03 19.55 0.16
C TYR A 86 -4.69 20.88 0.58
N LEU A 87 -4.00 21.65 1.42
CA LEU A 87 -4.41 22.97 1.89
C LEU A 87 -3.46 24.03 1.32
N ARG A 88 -4.04 25.14 0.86
CA ARG A 88 -3.36 26.37 0.44
C ARG A 88 -3.85 27.53 1.32
N PRO A 89 -3.16 28.69 1.38
CA PRO A 89 -3.65 29.86 2.09
C PRO A 89 -5.06 30.30 1.67
N GLU A 90 -5.41 30.09 0.39
CA GLU A 90 -6.70 30.45 -0.19
C GLU A 90 -7.80 29.41 0.08
N GLY A 91 -7.45 28.24 0.62
CA GLY A 91 -8.39 27.16 0.93
C GLY A 91 -7.93 25.79 0.44
N LYS A 92 -8.89 24.86 0.35
CA LYS A 92 -8.65 23.47 -0.05
C LYS A 92 -8.42 23.34 -1.54
N VAL A 93 -7.50 22.46 -1.92
CA VAL A 93 -7.31 22.08 -3.33
C VAL A 93 -8.48 21.19 -3.76
N SER A 94 -9.08 21.47 -4.92
CA SER A 94 -10.12 20.61 -5.47
C SER A 94 -9.55 19.25 -5.82
N LEU A 95 -10.27 18.17 -5.51
CA LEU A 95 -9.85 16.81 -5.89
C LEU A 95 -9.71 16.63 -7.42
N SER A 96 -10.39 17.44 -8.22
CA SER A 96 -10.23 17.45 -9.69
C SER A 96 -8.87 17.96 -10.15
N GLU A 97 -8.17 18.72 -9.31
CA GLU A 97 -6.82 19.24 -9.59
C GLU A 97 -5.72 18.31 -9.05
N VAL A 98 -6.08 17.27 -8.29
CA VAL A 98 -5.12 16.36 -7.65
C VAL A 98 -4.64 15.31 -8.66
N GLY A 99 -3.40 15.43 -9.09
CA GLY A 99 -2.68 14.44 -9.91
C GLY A 99 -1.92 13.41 -9.07
N SER A 100 -1.40 12.37 -9.72
CA SER A 100 -0.58 11.34 -9.07
C SER A 100 0.72 11.89 -8.46
N ASP A 101 1.24 12.98 -9.01
CA ASP A 101 2.43 13.70 -8.52
C ASP A 101 2.20 14.41 -7.17
N MET A 102 0.93 14.66 -6.82
CA MET A 102 0.55 15.25 -5.54
C MET A 102 0.24 14.21 -4.46
N ILE A 103 0.12 12.92 -4.82
CA ILE A 103 -0.32 11.86 -3.92
C ILE A 103 0.87 10.95 -3.57
N TYR A 104 1.09 10.75 -2.27
CA TYR A 104 2.28 10.03 -1.78
C TYR A 104 1.98 8.58 -1.37
N ASN A 105 0.95 8.00 -1.99
CA ASN A 105 0.55 6.61 -1.86
C ASN A 105 1.24 5.76 -2.91
N TYR A 106 1.56 4.53 -2.53
CA TYR A 106 2.25 3.59 -3.40
C TYR A 106 1.76 2.16 -3.15
N ASP A 107 1.67 1.40 -4.23
CA ASP A 107 1.42 -0.02 -4.23
C ASP A 107 2.56 -0.74 -4.94
N MET A 108 3.04 -1.84 -4.38
CA MET A 108 3.94 -2.75 -5.08
C MET A 108 3.12 -3.89 -5.66
N CYS A 109 3.35 -4.18 -6.93
CA CYS A 109 2.84 -5.38 -7.58
C CYS A 109 3.95 -6.39 -7.83
N ALA A 110 3.59 -7.67 -7.79
CA ALA A 110 4.50 -8.78 -8.06
C ALA A 110 3.92 -9.77 -9.09
N LYS A 111 4.81 -10.49 -9.77
CA LYS A 111 4.52 -11.56 -10.74
C LYS A 111 5.47 -12.74 -10.52
N SER A 112 4.96 -13.94 -10.73
CA SER A 112 5.79 -15.15 -10.83
C SER A 112 6.25 -15.40 -12.26
N ILE A 113 7.31 -16.21 -12.41
CA ILE A 113 7.82 -16.69 -13.69
C ILE A 113 7.62 -18.21 -13.74
N VAL A 114 6.96 -18.71 -14.78
CA VAL A 114 6.86 -20.15 -15.04
C VAL A 114 8.18 -20.65 -15.60
N ARG A 115 8.85 -21.56 -14.88
CA ARG A 115 10.25 -21.96 -15.14
C ARG A 115 10.49 -22.45 -16.57
N ASP A 116 9.62 -23.32 -17.07
CA ASP A 116 9.83 -23.99 -18.36
C ASP A 116 9.57 -23.08 -19.58
N THR A 117 8.76 -22.04 -19.41
CA THR A 117 8.32 -21.19 -20.53
C THR A 117 8.85 -19.76 -20.46
N GLY A 118 9.35 -19.35 -19.29
CA GLY A 118 9.68 -17.95 -19.00
C GLY A 118 8.46 -17.01 -18.97
N LYS A 119 7.23 -17.53 -19.14
CA LYS A 119 6.02 -16.71 -19.12
C LYS A 119 5.75 -16.20 -17.72
N GLN A 120 5.34 -14.95 -17.63
CA GLN A 120 4.98 -14.30 -16.38
C GLN A 120 3.48 -14.37 -16.14
N THR A 121 3.10 -14.51 -14.87
CA THR A 121 1.70 -14.50 -14.47
C THR A 121 1.19 -13.05 -14.31
N PRO A 122 -0.14 -12.82 -14.34
CA PRO A 122 -0.72 -11.48 -14.17
C PRO A 122 -0.29 -10.79 -12.86
N ALA A 123 0.08 -9.52 -12.88
CA ALA A 123 0.51 -8.86 -11.65
C ALA A 123 -0.58 -8.83 -10.55
N LEU A 124 -0.15 -8.99 -9.30
CA LEU A 124 -0.98 -8.79 -8.11
C LEU A 124 -0.32 -7.75 -7.23
N GLU A 125 -1.08 -6.79 -6.70
CA GLU A 125 -0.66 -5.98 -5.56
C GLU A 125 -0.23 -6.89 -4.41
N VAL A 126 0.90 -6.62 -3.76
CA VAL A 126 1.43 -7.40 -2.62
C VAL A 126 1.75 -6.52 -1.42
N LEU A 127 2.01 -5.24 -1.66
CA LEU A 127 2.28 -4.24 -0.62
C LEU A 127 1.53 -2.97 -0.95
N SER A 128 0.97 -2.37 0.09
CA SER A 128 0.30 -1.07 0.01
C SER A 128 0.81 -0.13 1.08
N GLY A 129 1.14 1.11 0.72
CA GLY A 129 1.69 2.08 1.66
C GLY A 129 1.50 3.53 1.27
N ALA A 130 1.94 4.40 2.16
CA ALA A 130 1.79 5.84 2.03
C ALA A 130 2.85 6.59 2.85
N VAL A 131 3.11 7.84 2.47
CA VAL A 131 3.52 8.86 3.45
C VAL A 131 2.24 9.34 4.14
N ARG A 132 2.23 9.39 5.47
CA ARG A 132 1.07 9.84 6.23
C ARG A 132 1.08 11.35 6.33
N GLU A 133 -0.09 11.98 6.28
CA GLU A 133 -0.21 13.39 6.64
C GLU A 133 0.15 13.57 8.11
N TRP A 134 0.86 14.65 8.43
CA TRP A 134 1.26 14.99 9.79
C TRP A 134 0.75 16.36 10.25
N LEU A 135 0.27 17.20 9.32
CA LEU A 135 -0.34 18.47 9.66
C LEU A 135 -1.78 18.25 10.13
N TYR A 136 -2.05 18.58 11.39
CA TYR A 136 -3.34 18.36 12.04
C TYR A 136 -4.52 18.88 11.23
N GLU A 137 -4.41 20.10 10.71
CA GLU A 137 -5.46 20.74 9.94
C GLU A 137 -5.76 19.96 8.65
N ALA A 138 -4.73 19.51 7.94
CA ALA A 138 -4.89 18.71 6.73
C ALA A 138 -5.48 17.32 7.03
N ILE A 139 -5.05 16.68 8.11
CA ILE A 139 -5.65 15.41 8.59
C ILE A 139 -7.15 15.59 8.81
N VAL A 140 -7.54 16.61 9.58
CA VAL A 140 -8.96 16.86 9.91
C VAL A 140 -9.78 17.14 8.65
N GLU A 141 -9.31 17.99 7.74
CA GLU A 141 -10.03 18.24 6.48
C GLU A 141 -10.17 16.98 5.63
N ARG A 142 -9.12 16.16 5.51
CA ARG A 142 -9.18 14.88 4.79
C ARG A 142 -10.20 13.94 5.40
N LEU A 143 -10.23 13.80 6.73
CA LEU A 143 -11.19 12.94 7.40
C LEU A 143 -12.64 13.44 7.24
N LEU A 144 -12.86 14.75 7.28
CA LEU A 144 -14.18 15.36 7.03
C LEU A 144 -14.63 15.15 5.58
N ASP A 145 -13.77 15.43 4.61
CA ASP A 145 -14.10 15.36 3.18
C ASP A 145 -14.40 13.92 2.72
N ASN A 146 -13.81 12.93 3.39
CA ASN A 146 -14.11 11.51 3.14
C ASN A 146 -15.23 10.96 4.05
N GLY A 147 -15.86 11.80 4.88
CA GLY A 147 -16.96 11.39 5.76
C GLY A 147 -16.55 10.40 6.86
N ILE A 148 -15.25 10.30 7.17
CA ILE A 148 -14.72 9.42 8.21
C ILE A 148 -15.08 9.94 9.60
N ILE A 149 -15.05 11.27 9.76
CA ILE A 149 -15.56 11.94 10.97
C ILE A 149 -16.72 12.88 10.57
N PRO A 150 -17.78 12.97 11.39
CA PRO A 150 -18.95 13.78 11.06
C PRO A 150 -18.79 15.26 11.43
N ALA A 151 -17.82 15.59 12.30
CA ALA A 151 -17.63 16.93 12.83
C ALA A 151 -16.16 17.23 13.09
N ARG A 152 -15.81 18.52 13.14
CA ARG A 152 -14.46 18.97 13.49
C ARG A 152 -14.19 18.71 14.99
N PRO A 153 -12.99 18.23 15.37
CA PRO A 153 -12.66 18.09 16.79
C PRO A 153 -12.59 19.44 17.49
N VAL A 154 -13.20 19.53 18.67
CA VAL A 154 -13.18 20.72 19.53
C VAL A 154 -12.16 20.51 20.64
N ILE A 155 -10.99 21.14 20.51
CA ILE A 155 -9.93 21.05 21.51
C ILE A 155 -10.21 22.03 22.66
N TYR A 156 -10.26 21.52 23.89
CA TYR A 156 -10.47 22.29 25.11
C TYR A 156 -9.63 21.70 26.25
N GLU A 157 -8.81 22.54 26.89
CA GLU A 157 -7.93 22.15 28.01
C GLU A 157 -7.10 20.88 27.74
N GLY A 158 -6.58 20.74 26.51
CA GLY A 158 -5.76 19.59 26.11
C GLY A 158 -6.54 18.31 25.77
N ASN A 159 -7.87 18.35 25.79
CA ASN A 159 -8.76 17.22 25.45
C ASN A 159 -9.67 17.56 24.25
N ILE A 160 -10.28 16.54 23.66
CA ILE A 160 -11.37 16.72 22.69
C ILE A 160 -12.71 16.68 23.43
N LYS A 161 -13.46 17.78 23.34
CA LYS A 161 -14.76 17.92 24.01
C LYS A 161 -15.86 17.08 23.35
N ASN A 162 -15.89 17.01 22.02
CA ASN A 162 -16.87 16.26 21.24
C ASN A 162 -16.36 14.87 20.83
N ILE A 163 -15.64 14.18 21.72
CA ILE A 163 -14.99 12.90 21.40
C ILE A 163 -16.00 11.83 20.95
N ASP A 164 -17.19 11.84 21.54
CA ASP A 164 -18.27 10.89 21.24
C ASP A 164 -18.77 11.03 19.79
N GLU A 165 -18.67 12.22 19.19
CA GLU A 165 -19.04 12.46 17.79
C GLU A 165 -17.98 11.92 16.82
N LEU A 166 -16.73 11.75 17.25
CA LEU A 166 -15.60 11.36 16.39
C LEU A 166 -15.40 9.84 16.32
N GLY A 167 -16.22 9.06 17.05
CA GLY A 167 -16.08 7.62 17.14
C GLY A 167 -14.67 7.19 17.56
N GLY A 168 -14.11 6.19 16.87
CA GLY A 168 -12.77 5.66 17.17
C GLY A 168 -11.59 6.60 16.88
N TYR A 169 -11.81 7.74 16.22
CA TYR A 169 -10.72 8.65 15.80
C TYR A 169 -10.29 9.64 16.88
N GLY A 170 -11.07 9.81 17.95
CA GLY A 170 -10.78 10.74 19.05
C GLY A 170 -9.34 10.64 19.59
N PRO A 171 -8.89 9.47 20.06
CA PRO A 171 -7.52 9.29 20.56
C PRO A 171 -6.44 9.64 19.56
N PHE A 172 -6.62 9.27 18.29
CA PHE A 172 -5.69 9.61 17.22
C PHE A 172 -5.62 11.14 17.03
N LEU A 173 -6.78 11.80 16.95
CA LEU A 173 -6.88 13.24 16.73
C LEU A 173 -6.29 14.04 17.90
N MET A 174 -6.43 13.57 19.15
CA MET A 174 -5.75 14.16 20.31
C MET A 174 -4.23 14.15 20.16
N ILE A 175 -3.66 13.04 19.70
CA ILE A 175 -2.21 12.92 19.49
C ILE A 175 -1.75 13.83 18.36
N THR A 176 -2.48 13.88 17.24
CA THR A 176 -2.12 14.73 16.10
C THR A 176 -2.21 16.23 16.42
N ALA A 177 -3.12 16.63 17.32
CA ALA A 177 -3.28 18.02 17.75
C ALA A 177 -2.21 18.49 18.75
N LYS A 178 -1.39 17.56 19.29
CA LYS A 178 -0.47 17.85 20.39
C LYS A 178 0.67 18.77 19.97
N LYS A 179 0.91 19.80 20.79
CA LYS A 179 1.99 20.77 20.63
C LYS A 179 2.95 20.71 21.82
N ASP A 180 4.20 21.10 21.59
CA ASP A 180 5.19 21.29 22.66
C ASP A 180 4.99 22.62 23.40
N GLU A 181 5.83 22.89 24.40
CA GLU A 181 5.78 24.14 25.18
C GLU A 181 6.00 25.41 24.33
N GLN A 182 6.64 25.28 23.16
CA GLN A 182 6.81 26.38 22.21
C GLN A 182 5.68 26.47 21.17
N GLY A 183 4.64 25.64 21.28
CA GLY A 183 3.50 25.62 20.38
C GLY A 183 3.77 24.90 19.05
N ARG A 184 4.88 24.15 18.91
CA ARG A 184 5.23 23.42 17.69
C ARG A 184 4.50 22.07 17.65
N PRO A 185 3.98 21.62 16.50
CA PRO A 185 3.40 20.30 16.37
C PRO A 185 4.39 19.20 16.74
N THR A 186 3.94 18.20 17.49
CA THR A 186 4.77 17.07 17.94
C THR A 186 4.52 15.79 17.14
N PHE A 187 3.48 15.76 16.31
CA PHE A 187 3.14 14.59 15.52
C PHE A 187 4.16 14.43 14.36
N PRO A 188 4.82 13.27 14.25
CA PRO A 188 5.97 13.14 13.36
C PRO A 188 5.58 12.90 11.90
N GLU A 189 6.44 13.35 10.99
CA GLU A 189 6.48 12.86 9.61
C GLU A 189 6.74 11.35 9.61
N THR A 190 5.82 10.58 9.02
CA THR A 190 5.94 9.12 8.99
C THR A 190 5.53 8.56 7.63
N PHE A 191 6.08 7.38 7.31
CA PHE A 191 5.64 6.57 6.19
C PHE A 191 5.55 5.12 6.64
N GLY A 192 4.77 4.32 5.91
CA GLY A 192 4.70 2.89 6.15
C GLY A 192 3.89 2.19 5.09
N GLY A 193 3.86 0.87 5.18
CA GLY A 193 3.10 0.02 4.29
C GLY A 193 2.82 -1.33 4.93
N GLY A 194 1.76 -1.98 4.48
CA GLY A 194 1.42 -3.35 4.81
C GLY A 194 1.79 -4.27 3.65
N ILE A 195 2.50 -5.35 3.94
CA ILE A 195 2.78 -6.42 2.98
C ILE A 195 1.93 -7.64 3.35
N GLY A 196 1.15 -8.15 2.40
CA GLY A 196 0.40 -9.38 2.59
C GLY A 196 1.32 -10.58 2.37
N VAL A 197 1.71 -11.29 3.42
CA VAL A 197 2.66 -12.41 3.31
C VAL A 197 2.13 -13.51 2.39
N GLU A 198 0.90 -13.96 2.61
CA GLU A 198 0.24 -15.00 1.83
C GLU A 198 0.06 -14.55 0.37
N ARG A 199 -0.34 -13.29 0.18
CA ARG A 199 -0.51 -12.70 -1.15
C ARG A 199 0.82 -12.55 -1.90
N THR A 200 1.89 -12.23 -1.19
CA THR A 200 3.25 -12.13 -1.74
C THR A 200 3.75 -13.51 -2.15
N LEU A 201 3.67 -14.49 -1.26
CA LEU A 201 4.04 -15.86 -1.55
C LEU A 201 3.24 -16.40 -2.74
N TYR A 202 1.92 -16.22 -2.74
CA TYR A 202 1.05 -16.59 -3.85
C TYR A 202 1.47 -15.92 -5.16
N ALA A 203 1.69 -14.60 -5.17
CA ALA A 203 2.09 -13.88 -6.37
C ALA A 203 3.40 -14.41 -6.96
N LEU A 204 4.33 -14.88 -6.12
CA LEU A 204 5.65 -15.39 -6.51
C LEU A 204 5.66 -16.87 -6.87
N SER A 205 4.78 -17.67 -6.26
CA SER A 205 4.74 -19.12 -6.44
C SER A 205 3.61 -19.62 -7.34
N ARG A 206 2.70 -18.73 -7.75
CA ARG A 206 1.62 -19.08 -8.68
C ARG A 206 2.19 -19.60 -10.00
N GLY A 207 1.69 -20.73 -10.46
CA GLY A 207 2.26 -21.42 -11.61
C GLY A 207 1.48 -22.69 -11.95
N PRO A 208 2.15 -23.72 -12.49
CA PRO A 208 1.51 -24.99 -12.83
C PRO A 208 0.92 -25.73 -11.61
N VAL A 209 1.56 -25.60 -10.44
CA VAL A 209 1.18 -26.33 -9.22
C VAL A 209 0.22 -25.53 -8.34
N LEU A 210 0.49 -24.24 -8.11
CA LEU A 210 -0.29 -23.38 -7.23
C LEU A 210 -1.12 -22.39 -8.06
N ASN A 211 -2.44 -22.39 -7.90
CA ASN A 211 -3.35 -21.56 -8.70
C ASN A 211 -4.45 -20.87 -7.89
N LYS A 212 -4.52 -21.12 -6.58
CA LYS A 212 -5.39 -20.41 -5.64
C LYS A 212 -4.57 -19.89 -4.47
N ILE A 213 -5.03 -18.79 -3.87
CA ILE A 213 -4.37 -18.24 -2.67
C ILE A 213 -4.46 -19.19 -1.48
N ASP A 214 -5.53 -19.99 -1.41
CA ASP A 214 -5.76 -20.97 -0.35
C ASP A 214 -4.65 -22.04 -0.32
N ASP A 215 -3.98 -22.30 -1.45
CA ASP A 215 -2.89 -23.27 -1.56
C ASP A 215 -1.64 -22.84 -0.75
N ILE A 216 -1.55 -21.56 -0.34
CA ILE A 216 -0.45 -20.99 0.46
C ILE A 216 -0.73 -21.09 1.96
N THR A 217 -1.96 -21.42 2.35
CA THR A 217 -2.40 -21.42 3.76
C THR A 217 -2.77 -22.82 4.21
N CYS A 218 -2.26 -23.27 5.36
CA CYS A 218 -2.63 -24.58 5.90
C CYS A 218 -4.10 -24.66 6.32
N PHE A 219 -4.64 -23.57 6.89
CA PHE A 219 -6.01 -23.48 7.41
C PHE A 219 -6.61 -22.10 7.07
N GLY A 220 -6.75 -21.81 5.77
CA GLY A 220 -7.29 -20.55 5.28
C GLY A 220 -8.71 -20.30 5.80
N LYS A 221 -8.94 -19.11 6.38
CA LYS A 221 -10.29 -18.66 6.76
C LYS A 221 -10.92 -17.91 5.58
N ASN A 222 -11.42 -18.66 4.63
CA ASN A 222 -12.14 -18.12 3.48
C ASN A 222 -13.63 -18.48 3.62
N PRO A 223 -14.54 -17.50 3.74
CA PRO A 223 -15.97 -17.78 3.93
C PRO A 223 -16.59 -18.55 2.76
N ASP A 224 -15.94 -18.50 1.59
CA ASP A 224 -16.38 -19.19 0.37
C ASP A 224 -15.66 -20.54 0.16
N SER A 225 -14.73 -20.93 1.04
CA SER A 225 -14.08 -22.25 1.00
C SER A 225 -14.83 -23.29 1.84
N HIS A 226 -14.33 -24.53 1.86
CA HIS A 226 -14.96 -25.63 2.59
C HIS A 226 -15.19 -25.29 4.08
N GLN A 227 -16.24 -25.89 4.67
CA GLN A 227 -16.69 -25.62 6.03
C GLN A 227 -15.51 -25.39 6.99
N LEU A 228 -15.47 -24.18 7.57
CA LEU A 228 -14.56 -23.83 8.64
C LEU A 228 -14.70 -24.88 9.75
N TYR A 229 -13.69 -25.73 9.91
CA TYR A 229 -13.56 -26.55 11.11
C TYR A 229 -13.27 -25.59 12.27
N MET A 230 -14.33 -25.08 12.89
CA MET A 230 -14.24 -24.58 14.26
C MET A 230 -14.06 -25.81 15.14
N PHE A 231 -12.83 -26.03 15.61
CA PHE A 231 -12.57 -27.00 16.68
C PHE A 231 -13.34 -26.62 17.94
#